data_AF-A0A525NX73-F1
#
_entry.id   AF-A0A525NX73-F1
#
_cell.length_a   1.000
_cell.length_b   1.000
_cell.length_c   1.000
_cell.angle_alpha   90.00
_cell.angle_beta   90.00
_cell.angle_gamma   90.00
#
_symmetry.space_group_name_H-M   'P 1'
#
loop_
_entity.id
_entity.type
_entity.pdbx_description
1 polymer ?
#
loop_
_entity_poly.entity_id
_entity_poly.type
_entity_poly.pdbx_seq_one_letter_code
_entity_poly.pdbx_strand_id
1 'polypeptide(L)' 'MSQLPPLNGLRAFDVAGRLLNFRAAADELGVTQGAVAQQVRQLETYLGVP' A
#
# COMPACT_ATOMS: atom_id res chain seq x y z
N MET A 1 23.53 1.78 6.53
CA MET A 1 22.46 0.76 6.57
C MET A 1 21.29 1.31 5.78
N SER A 2 20.98 0.74 4.61
CA SER A 2 19.80 1.16 3.84
C SER A 2 18.56 0.80 4.66
N GLN A 3 17.76 1.78 5.06
CA GLN A 3 16.45 1.52 5.67
C GLN A 3 15.64 0.69 4.68
N LEU A 4 14.90 -0.32 5.14
CA LEU A 4 14.01 -1.11 4.29
C LEU A 4 12.65 -0.40 4.15
N PRO A 5 11.93 -0.59 3.02
CA PRO A 5 10.58 -0.06 2.85
C PRO A 5 9.59 -0.68 3.87
N PRO A 6 8.50 0.03 4.20
CA PRO A 6 7.46 -0.51 5.06
C PRO A 6 6.75 -1.69 4.39
N LEU A 7 6.77 -2.86 5.05
CA LEU A 7 6.16 -4.10 4.53
C LEU A 7 4.67 -3.95 4.20
N ASN A 8 3.93 -3.20 5.01
CA ASN A 8 2.51 -2.95 4.75
C ASN A 8 2.30 -2.11 3.49
N GLY A 9 3.19 -1.16 3.20
CA GLY A 9 3.14 -0.38 1.97
C GLY A 9 3.33 -1.25 0.73
N LEU A 10 4.32 -2.14 0.76
CA LEU A 10 4.56 -3.12 -0.31
C LEU A 10 3.35 -4.04 -0.53
N ARG A 11 2.77 -4.57 0.55
CA ARG A 11 1.60 -5.45 0.48
C ARG A 11 0.37 -4.71 -0.07
N ALA A 12 0.12 -3.50 0.41
CA ALA A 12 -1.00 -2.68 -0.04
C ALA A 12 -0.89 -2.33 -1.51
N PHE A 13 0.32 -1.97 -1.98
CA PHE A 13 0.59 -1.65 -3.37
C PHE A 13 0.37 -2.85 -4.31
N ASP A 14 0.91 -4.03 -3.95
CA ASP A 14 0.75 -5.25 -4.76
C ASP A 14 -0.72 -5.65 -4.92
N VAL A 15 -1.48 -5.70 -3.81
CA VAL A 15 -2.90 -6.07 -3.86
C VAL A 15 -3.74 -5.01 -4.58
N ALA A 16 -3.50 -3.72 -4.32
CA ALA A 16 -4.21 -2.64 -5.01
C ALA A 16 -3.90 -2.62 -6.52
N GLY A 17 -2.65 -2.90 -6.93
CA GLY A 17 -2.24 -3.02 -8.32
C GLY A 17 -2.85 -4.24 -9.01
N ARG A 18 -2.92 -5.39 -8.33
CA ARG A 18 -3.54 -6.62 -8.86
C ARG A 18 -5.05 -6.48 -9.05
N LEU A 19 -5.73 -5.82 -8.11
CA LEU A 19 -7.19 -5.66 -8.14
C LEU A 19 -7.66 -4.38 -8.85
N LEU A 20 -6.75 -3.45 -9.14
CA LEU A 20 -7.01 -2.13 -9.70
C LEU A 20 -8.08 -1.33 -8.92
N ASN A 21 -8.23 -1.62 -7.62
CA ASN A 21 -9.30 -1.07 -6.79
C ASN A 21 -8.92 -1.07 -5.30
N PHE A 22 -8.83 0.11 -4.69
CA PHE A 22 -8.49 0.25 -3.27
C PHE A 22 -9.54 -0.31 -2.31
N ARG A 23 -10.82 -0.31 -2.68
CA ARG A 23 -11.88 -0.90 -1.85
C ARG A 23 -11.77 -2.43 -1.85
N ALA A 24 -11.59 -3.04 -3.02
CA ALA A 24 -11.39 -4.49 -3.12
C ALA A 24 -10.11 -4.94 -2.39
N ALA A 25 -9.02 -4.16 -2.48
CA ALA A 25 -7.79 -4.43 -1.74
C ALA A 25 -7.98 -4.33 -0.23
N ALA A 26 -8.79 -3.37 0.24
CA ALA A 26 -9.12 -3.25 1.65
C ALA A 26 -9.92 -4.45 2.17
N ASP A 27 -10.89 -4.93 1.38
CA ASP A 27 -11.65 -6.14 1.69
C ASP A 27 -10.74 -7.38 1.77
N GLU A 28 -9.78 -7.53 0.84
CA GLU A 28 -8.82 -8.64 0.85
C GLU A 28 -7.84 -8.58 2.02
N LEU A 29 -7.37 -7.38 2.39
CA LEU A 29 -6.40 -7.17 3.46
C LEU A 29 -7.02 -7.05 4.86
N GLY A 30 -8.35 -7.03 4.97
CA GLY A 30 -9.06 -6.89 6.24
C GLY A 30 -8.84 -5.53 6.91
N VAL A 31 -8.71 -4.46 6.11
CA VAL A 31 -8.48 -3.09 6.60
C VAL A 31 -9.47 -2.12 5.95
N THR A 32 -9.39 -0.82 6.28
CA THR A 32 -10.22 0.20 5.62
C THR A 32 -9.60 0.64 4.30
N GLN A 33 -10.43 1.10 3.36
CA GLN A 33 -9.95 1.71 2.11
C GLN A 33 -8.95 2.86 2.36
N GLY A 34 -9.19 3.67 3.40
CA GLY A 34 -8.27 4.73 3.81
C GLY A 34 -6.92 4.21 4.27
N ALA A 35 -6.88 3.06 4.98
CA ALA A 35 -5.63 2.45 5.41
C ALA A 35 -4.80 1.95 4.21
N VAL A 36 -5.42 1.34 3.20
CA VAL A 36 -4.73 0.94 1.97
C VAL A 36 -4.13 2.15 1.27
N ALA A 37 -4.91 3.22 1.07
CA ALA A 37 -4.43 4.45 0.46
C ALA A 37 -3.27 5.09 1.26
N GLN A 38 -3.34 5.06 2.59
CA GLN A 38 -2.28 5.58 3.44
C GLN A 38 -1.00 4.73 3.36
N GLN A 39 -1.12 3.40 3.34
CA GLN A 39 0.01 2.49 3.23
C GLN A 39 0.72 2.63 1.88
N VAL A 40 -0.04 2.75 0.80
CA VAL A 40 0.51 3.03 -0.54
C VAL A 40 1.21 4.40 -0.56
N ARG A 41 0.58 5.45 -0.04
CA ARG A 41 1.21 6.78 0.07
C ARG A 41 2.49 6.78 0.90
N GLN A 42 2.55 5.99 1.96
CA GLN A 42 3.78 5.85 2.76
C GLN A 42 4.89 5.15 1.97
N LEU A 43 4.55 4.16 1.14
CA LEU A 43 5.51 3.51 0.26
C LEU A 43 6.04 4.48 -0.81
N GLU A 44 5.14 5.18 -1.50
CA GLU A 44 5.44 6.25 -2.46
C GLU A 44 6.40 7.28 -1.85
N THR A 45 6.07 7.78 -0.65
CA THR A 45 6.92 8.72 0.10
C THR A 45 8.30 8.15 0.40
N TYR A 46 8.37 6.88 0.83
CA TYR A 46 9.64 6.22 1.11
C TYR A 46 10.50 6.04 -0.15
N LEU A 47 9.87 5.76 -1.29
CA LEU A 47 10.54 5.59 -2.58
C LEU A 47 10.86 6.91 -3.28
N GLY A 48 10.31 8.03 -2.81
CA GLY A 48 10.47 9.34 -3.43
C GLY A 48 9.72 9.47 -4.76
N VAL A 49 8.66 8.69 -4.96
CA VAL A 49 7.83 8.68 -6.17
C VAL A 49 6.35 8.81 -5.81
N PRO A 50 5.50 9.33 -6.71
CA PRO A 50 4.06 9.26 -6.56
C PRO A 50 3.51 7.85 -6.77
#